data_AF-A0A4Z0BS65-F1
#
_entry.id   AF-A0A4Z0BS65-F1
#
_cell.length_a   1.000
_cell.length_b   1.000
_cell.length_c   1.000
_cell.angle_alpha   90.00
_cell.angle_beta   90.00
_cell.angle_gamma   90.00
#
_symmetry.space_group_name_H-M   'P 1'
#
loop_
_entity.id
_entity.type
_entity.pdbx_description
1 polymer ?
#
loop_
_entity_poly.entity_id
_entity_poly.type
_entity_poly.pdbx_seq_one_letter_code
_entity_poly.pdbx_strand_id
1 'polypeptide(L)'
;MRWFKPNLRNSLHAIFSAGLTSPRRRQEEEERQGTIISLEDIRDRMAELLWAHTDDRASMVVRRIRYADSVESLWFMRGELMAVLAHTHGEAVALELVASVSEMFDELLPEGLRSRPSPLGRY
;
A
#
# COMPACT_ATOMS: atom_id res chain seq x y z
N MET A 1 -32.03 -6.25 -34.66
CA MET A 1 -32.07 -5.36 -33.49
C MET A 1 -32.93 -6.00 -32.41
N ARG A 2 -32.31 -6.54 -31.35
CA ARG A 2 -33.00 -7.23 -30.25
C ARG A 2 -33.17 -6.25 -29.10
N TRP A 3 -34.43 -5.92 -28.85
CA TRP A 3 -34.88 -4.95 -27.85
C TRP A 3 -34.85 -5.58 -26.44
N PHE A 4 -34.34 -4.82 -25.48
CA PHE A 4 -34.19 -5.17 -24.06
C PHE A 4 -35.54 -5.54 -23.43
N LYS A 5 -35.58 -6.62 -22.63
CA LYS A 5 -36.66 -6.91 -21.66
C LYS A 5 -36.05 -7.08 -20.27
N PRO A 6 -36.05 -6.06 -19.40
CA PRO A 6 -35.67 -6.24 -18.01
C PRO A 6 -36.86 -6.84 -17.25
N ASN A 7 -36.73 -8.09 -16.80
CA ASN A 7 -37.65 -8.67 -15.82
C ASN A 7 -37.34 -8.08 -14.45
N LEU A 8 -37.95 -6.94 -14.16
CA LEU A 8 -37.71 -6.12 -12.98
C LEU A 8 -38.66 -6.48 -11.82
N ARG A 9 -38.69 -7.76 -11.41
CA ARG A 9 -39.64 -8.23 -10.40
C ARG A 9 -39.10 -8.97 -9.18
N ASN A 10 -37.80 -9.05 -8.97
CA ASN A 10 -37.26 -9.59 -7.72
C ASN A 10 -35.94 -8.91 -7.35
N SER A 11 -35.98 -7.71 -6.75
CA SER A 11 -34.95 -7.31 -5.77
C SER A 11 -35.29 -6.04 -4.96
N LEU A 12 -36.55 -5.84 -4.56
CA LEU A 12 -36.83 -4.85 -3.50
C LEU A 12 -36.60 -5.44 -2.09
N HIS A 13 -36.42 -6.76 -1.97
CA HIS A 13 -36.06 -7.43 -0.72
C HIS A 13 -34.56 -7.31 -0.36
N ALA A 14 -33.68 -6.96 -1.30
CA ALA A 14 -32.26 -6.73 -0.99
C ALA A 14 -32.02 -5.46 -0.17
N ILE A 15 -32.86 -4.43 -0.36
CA ILE A 15 -32.70 -3.11 0.29
C ILE A 15 -33.13 -3.17 1.77
N PHE A 16 -34.06 -4.05 2.13
CA PHE A 16 -34.55 -4.17 3.51
C PHE A 16 -34.01 -5.37 4.30
N SER A 17 -33.34 -6.33 3.65
CA SER A 17 -32.68 -7.47 4.34
C SER A 17 -31.19 -7.25 4.63
N ALA A 18 -30.57 -6.19 4.09
CA ALA A 18 -29.20 -5.80 4.43
C ALA A 18 -29.01 -5.40 5.92
N GLY A 19 -30.10 -5.32 6.70
CA GLY A 19 -30.06 -5.11 8.14
C GLY A 19 -29.91 -6.37 9.00
N LEU A 20 -29.95 -7.59 8.44
CA LEU A 20 -29.80 -8.85 9.19
C LEU A 20 -28.96 -9.90 8.46
N THR A 21 -28.02 -9.47 7.60
CA THR A 21 -27.15 -10.42 6.91
C THR A 21 -26.14 -11.04 7.87
N SER A 22 -26.17 -12.38 7.90
CA SER A 22 -25.30 -13.24 8.68
C SER A 22 -23.82 -12.83 8.58
N PRO A 23 -23.06 -12.88 9.70
CA PRO A 23 -21.63 -12.50 9.71
C PRO A 23 -20.75 -13.40 8.84
N ARG A 24 -21.26 -14.56 8.41
CA ARG A 24 -20.47 -15.62 7.77
C ARG A 24 -20.16 -15.40 6.28
N ARG A 25 -20.94 -14.59 5.55
CA ARG A 25 -20.72 -14.38 4.10
C ARG A 25 -19.85 -13.15 3.78
N ARG A 26 -19.71 -12.22 4.72
CA ARG A 26 -18.75 -11.10 4.63
C ARG A 26 -17.31 -11.57 4.83
N GLN A 27 -17.10 -12.54 5.74
CA GLN A 27 -15.79 -13.13 6.04
C GLN A 27 -15.18 -13.85 4.82
N GLU A 28 -15.97 -14.60 4.05
CA GLU A 28 -15.48 -15.36 2.89
C GLU A 28 -15.14 -14.48 1.67
N GLU A 29 -15.72 -13.27 1.58
CA GLU A 29 -15.40 -12.27 0.55
C GLU A 29 -14.16 -11.44 0.97
N GLU A 30 -14.02 -11.10 2.26
CA GLU A 30 -12.82 -10.47 2.83
C GLU A 30 -11.58 -11.39 2.76
N GLU A 31 -11.74 -12.70 2.95
CA GLU A 31 -10.64 -13.70 2.89
C GLU A 31 -10.14 -14.00 1.47
N ARG A 32 -10.92 -13.69 0.42
CA ARG A 32 -10.52 -13.86 -1.00
C ARG A 32 -9.99 -12.59 -1.65
N GLN A 33 -10.22 -11.45 -1.03
CA GLN A 33 -9.71 -10.18 -1.49
C GLN A 33 -8.23 -10.12 -1.06
N GLY A 34 -7.32 -10.63 -1.90
CA GLY A 34 -5.89 -10.41 -1.69
C GLY A 34 -5.69 -8.94 -1.36
N THR A 35 -5.08 -8.66 -0.20
CA THR A 35 -5.00 -7.32 0.39
C THR A 35 -4.51 -6.34 -0.66
N ILE A 36 -5.42 -5.54 -1.21
CA ILE A 36 -5.05 -4.51 -2.18
C ILE A 36 -4.31 -3.46 -1.37
N ILE A 37 -2.98 -3.39 -1.54
CA ILE A 37 -2.16 -2.36 -0.88
C ILE A 37 -2.59 -1.00 -1.41
N SER A 38 -3.04 -0.14 -0.51
CA SER A 38 -3.41 1.24 -0.82
C SER A 38 -2.24 2.20 -0.62
N LEU A 39 -2.38 3.41 -1.16
CA LEU A 39 -1.44 4.50 -0.91
C LEU A 39 -1.27 4.80 0.59
N GLU A 40 -2.37 4.72 1.35
CA GLU A 40 -2.36 5.02 2.79
C GLU A 40 -1.59 3.96 3.57
N ASP A 41 -1.70 2.68 3.20
CA ASP A 41 -0.96 1.59 3.86
C ASP A 41 0.56 1.81 3.75
N ILE A 42 1.02 2.28 2.59
CA ILE A 42 2.44 2.62 2.37
C ILE A 42 2.84 3.85 3.20
N ARG A 43 1.99 4.89 3.25
CA ARG A 43 2.26 6.08 4.07
C ARG A 43 2.40 5.72 5.53
N ASP A 44 1.46 4.94 6.06
CA ASP A 44 1.45 4.50 7.45
C ASP A 44 2.69 3.67 7.76
N ARG A 45 3.04 2.72 6.88
CA ARG A 45 4.24 1.91 7.06
C ARG A 45 5.52 2.74 7.06
N MET A 46 5.68 3.67 6.11
CA MET A 46 6.86 4.55 6.06
C MET A 46 6.92 5.49 7.27
N ALA A 47 5.79 6.02 7.73
CA ALA A 47 5.72 6.89 8.89
C ALA A 47 6.01 6.12 10.19
N GLU A 48 5.56 4.87 10.29
CA GLU A 48 5.86 3.98 11.41
C GLU A 48 7.37 3.76 11.53
N LEU A 49 8.09 3.50 10.44
CA LEU A 49 9.56 3.34 10.51
C LEU A 49 10.29 4.54 11.12
N LEU A 50 9.69 5.73 11.03
CA LEU A 50 10.22 6.97 11.57
C LEU A 50 9.64 7.35 12.94
N TRP A 51 8.68 6.60 13.50
CA TRP A 51 7.93 7.00 14.70
C TRP A 51 8.82 7.20 15.93
N ALA A 52 9.87 6.40 16.05
CA ALA A 52 10.81 6.45 17.16
C ALA A 52 11.80 7.65 17.07
N HIS A 53 11.73 8.44 16.00
CA HIS A 53 12.71 9.47 15.68
C HIS A 53 12.09 10.85 15.97
N THR A 54 12.72 11.60 16.87
CA THR A 54 12.24 12.92 17.30
C THR A 54 13.06 14.07 16.71
N ASP A 55 13.98 13.80 15.79
CA ASP A 55 14.76 14.84 15.14
C ASP A 55 13.93 15.63 14.10
N ASP A 56 14.36 16.87 13.82
CA ASP A 56 13.65 17.76 12.90
C ASP A 56 13.60 17.20 11.47
N ARG A 57 14.64 16.47 11.04
CA ARG A 57 14.72 15.88 9.70
C ARG A 57 13.69 14.77 9.54
N ALA A 58 13.59 13.86 10.50
CA ALA A 58 12.59 12.80 10.56
C ALA A 58 11.18 13.39 10.57
N SER A 59 10.95 14.44 11.37
CA SER A 59 9.67 15.15 11.42
C SER A 59 9.27 15.75 10.06
N MET A 60 10.23 16.34 9.34
CA MET A 60 10.02 16.85 7.98
C MET A 60 9.72 15.74 6.97
N VAL A 61 10.44 14.62 7.04
CA VAL A 61 10.23 13.46 6.15
C VAL A 61 8.86 12.83 6.41
N VAL A 62 8.46 12.61 7.66
CA VAL A 62 7.13 12.10 8.03
C VAL A 62 6.02 12.99 7.47
N ARG A 63 6.16 14.32 7.58
CA ARG A 63 5.18 15.24 7.01
C ARG A 63 5.07 15.07 5.49
N ARG A 64 6.20 14.98 4.79
CA ARG A 64 6.23 14.77 3.33
C ARG A 64 5.59 13.41 2.95
N ILE A 65 5.82 12.35 3.73
CA ILE A 65 5.21 11.02 3.52
C ILE A 65 3.69 11.14 3.61
N ARG A 66 3.19 11.75 4.69
CA ARG A 66 1.75 11.90 4.94
C ARG A 66 1.02 12.68 3.84
N TYR A 67 1.69 13.63 3.19
CA TYR A 67 1.11 14.46 2.13
C TYR A 67 1.52 14.06 0.72
N ALA A 68 2.27 12.98 0.53
CA ALA A 68 2.65 12.50 -0.80
C ALA A 68 1.39 12.07 -1.56
N ASP A 69 1.18 12.61 -2.75
CA ASP A 69 -0.08 12.50 -3.51
C ASP A 69 -0.24 11.21 -4.33
N SER A 70 0.83 10.44 -4.48
CA SER A 70 0.92 9.30 -5.40
C SER A 70 1.90 8.24 -4.91
N VAL A 71 1.78 7.03 -5.47
CA VAL A 71 2.67 5.90 -5.17
C VAL A 71 4.09 6.21 -5.65
N GLU A 72 4.23 6.86 -6.81
CA GLU A 72 5.52 7.28 -7.36
C GLU A 72 6.22 8.30 -6.45
N SER A 73 5.48 9.27 -5.92
CA SER A 73 6.02 10.21 -4.93
C SER A 73 6.61 9.47 -3.72
N LEU A 74 5.91 8.48 -3.16
CA LEU A 74 6.41 7.66 -2.04
C LEU A 74 7.60 6.78 -2.44
N TRP A 75 7.63 6.25 -3.65
CA TRP A 75 8.74 5.46 -4.16
C TRP A 75 10.06 6.25 -4.16
N PHE A 76 10.01 7.51 -4.59
CA PHE A 76 11.17 8.41 -4.57
C PHE A 76 11.55 8.84 -3.14
N MET A 77 10.60 8.86 -2.21
CA MET A 77 10.87 9.16 -0.81
C MET A 77 11.68 8.09 -0.09
N ARG A 78 11.80 6.87 -0.62
CA ARG A 78 12.62 5.80 -0.01
C ARG A 78 14.08 6.19 0.17
N GLY A 79 14.64 7.04 -0.70
CA GLY A 79 16.01 7.53 -0.55
C GLY A 79 16.19 8.45 0.67
N GLU A 80 15.22 9.32 0.91
CA GLU A 80 15.19 10.19 2.10
C GLU A 80 14.95 9.36 3.37
N LEU A 81 14.05 8.38 3.30
CA LEU A 81 13.80 7.40 4.37
C LEU A 81 15.08 6.64 4.73
N MET A 82 15.81 6.13 3.73
CA MET A 82 17.10 5.47 3.92
C MET A 82 18.10 6.37 4.64
N ALA A 83 18.22 7.62 4.22
CA ALA A 83 19.18 8.55 4.81
C ALA A 83 18.87 8.88 6.29
N VAL A 84 17.58 8.94 6.67
CA VAL A 84 17.17 9.13 8.07
C VAL A 84 17.43 7.85 8.88
N LEU A 85 17.00 6.69 8.39
CA LEU A 85 17.17 5.42 9.09
C LEU A 85 18.65 5.05 9.25
N ALA A 86 19.48 5.28 8.24
CA ALA A 86 20.91 4.97 8.27
C ALA A 86 21.68 5.86 9.27
N HIS A 87 21.23 7.10 9.45
CA HIS A 87 21.83 8.00 10.43
C HIS A 87 21.67 7.48 11.87
N THR A 88 20.54 6.84 12.16
CA THR A 88 20.19 6.38 13.52
C THR A 88 20.56 4.93 13.76
N HIS A 89 20.31 4.05 12.80
CA HIS A 89 20.43 2.59 12.94
C HIS A 89 21.63 1.99 12.21
N GLY A 90 22.35 2.80 11.42
CA GLY A 90 23.37 2.32 10.50
C GLY A 90 22.78 1.78 9.19
N GLU A 91 23.64 1.68 8.17
CA GLU A 91 23.23 1.42 6.79
C GLU A 91 22.60 0.03 6.60
N ALA A 92 23.15 -1.01 7.22
CA ALA A 92 22.65 -2.38 7.05
C ALA A 92 21.20 -2.54 7.53
N VAL A 93 20.89 -2.05 8.73
CA VAL A 93 19.53 -2.08 9.28
C VAL A 93 18.57 -1.20 8.46
N ALA A 94 19.04 -0.02 8.06
CA ALA A 94 18.24 0.87 7.22
C ALA A 94 17.87 0.23 5.88
N LEU A 95 18.79 -0.50 5.26
CA LEU A 95 18.55 -1.23 4.01
C LEU A 95 17.45 -2.28 4.19
N GLU A 96 17.48 -3.07 5.26
CA GLU A 96 16.45 -4.08 5.55
C GLU A 96 15.07 -3.42 5.76
N LEU A 97 15.01 -2.33 6.53
CA LEU A 97 13.76 -1.62 6.79
C LEU A 97 13.18 -1.01 5.49
N VAL A 98 14.02 -0.38 4.67
CA VAL A 98 13.60 0.18 3.38
C VAL A 98 13.19 -0.93 2.41
N ALA A 99 13.86 -2.08 2.41
CA ALA A 99 13.47 -3.23 1.60
C ALA A 99 12.06 -3.71 1.95
N SER A 100 11.73 -3.80 3.25
CA SER A 100 10.39 -4.23 3.71
C SER A 100 9.24 -3.36 3.17
N VAL A 101 9.48 -2.05 3.01
CA VAL A 101 8.47 -1.15 2.40
C VAL A 101 8.54 -1.21 0.88
N SER A 102 9.72 -1.44 0.32
CA SER A 102 9.93 -1.52 -1.13
C SER A 102 9.12 -2.64 -1.78
N GLU A 103 8.93 -3.74 -1.05
CA GLU A 103 8.06 -4.86 -1.46
C GLU A 103 6.59 -4.45 -1.58
N MET A 104 6.12 -3.47 -0.80
CA MET A 104 4.74 -2.98 -0.87
C MET A 104 4.44 -2.21 -2.17
N PHE A 105 5.47 -1.77 -2.90
CA PHE A 105 5.32 -1.10 -4.19
C PHE A 105 5.22 -2.08 -5.36
N ASP A 106 5.38 -3.38 -5.12
CA ASP A 106 5.30 -4.38 -6.18
C ASP A 106 3.90 -4.36 -6.81
N GLU A 107 3.85 -4.51 -8.13
CA GLU A 107 2.64 -4.39 -8.95
C GLU A 107 1.91 -3.03 -8.93
N LEU A 108 2.30 -2.07 -8.08
CA LEU A 108 1.72 -0.72 -8.02
C LEU A 108 2.44 0.30 -8.93
N LEU A 109 3.68 -0.01 -9.34
CA LEU A 109 4.51 0.91 -10.12
C LEU A 109 4.51 0.60 -11.62
N PRO A 110 4.60 1.63 -12.48
CA PRO A 110 4.86 1.47 -13.91
C PRO A 110 6.11 0.61 -14.17
N GLU A 111 6.14 -0.13 -15.29
CA GLU A 111 7.23 -1.06 -15.61
C GLU A 111 8.63 -0.42 -15.55
N GLY A 112 8.74 0.87 -15.92
CA GLY A 112 10.00 1.61 -15.95
C GLY A 112 10.57 1.97 -14.57
N LEU A 113 9.77 1.89 -13.51
CA LEU A 113 10.21 2.15 -12.13
C LEU A 113 10.46 0.86 -11.33
N ARG A 114 10.05 -0.29 -11.86
CA ARG A 114 10.31 -1.59 -11.23
C ARG A 114 11.79 -1.95 -11.38
N SER A 115 12.39 -2.51 -10.32
CA SER A 115 13.75 -3.02 -10.37
C SER A 115 13.84 -4.10 -11.45
N ARG A 116 14.68 -3.88 -12.47
CA ARG A 116 14.98 -4.93 -13.44
C ARG A 116 15.78 -6.03 -12.74
N PRO A 117 15.44 -7.31 -12.93
CA PRO A 117 16.24 -8.40 -12.40
C PRO A 117 17.69 -8.26 -12.90
N SER A 118 18.63 -8.21 -11.97
CA SER A 118 20.05 -8.13 -12.30
C SER A 118 20.49 -9.43 -12.97
N PRO A 119 21.20 -9.38 -14.12
CA PRO A 119 21.77 -10.58 -14.73
C PRO A 119 22.80 -11.27 -13.84
N LEU A 120 23.30 -10.58 -12.80
CA LEU A 120 24.38 -11.05 -11.92
C LEU A 120 23.88 -11.88 -10.72
N GLY A 121 22.56 -12.06 -10.55
CA GLY A 121 21.96 -12.79 -9.43
C GLY A 121 21.80 -14.30 -9.63
N ARG A 122 22.37 -14.89 -10.68
CA ARG A 122 22.30 -16.32 -10.98
C ARG A 122 23.69 -16.92 -11.14
N TYR A 123 24.40 -17.14 -10.04
CA TYR A 123 25.52 -18.08 -9.95
C TYR A 123 25.51 -18.78 -8.59
#